data_AF-A0AAW7X1L7-F1
#
_entry.id   AF-A0AAW7X1L7-F1
#
_cell.length_a   1.000
_cell.length_b   1.000
_cell.length_c   1.000
_cell.angle_alpha   90.00
_cell.angle_beta   90.00
_cell.angle_gamma   90.00
#
_symmetry.space_group_name_H-M   'P 1'
#
loop_
_entity.id
_entity.type
_entity.pdbx_description
1 polymer ?
#
loop_
_entity_poly.entity_id
_entity_poly.type
_entity_poly.pdbx_seq_one_letter_code
_entity_poly.pdbx_strand_id
1 'polypeptide(L)' 'AARSGIFGYIEVFYNRKRRHSANDGVSPVEFEEKAAVAA' A
#
# COMPACT_ATOMS: atom_id res chain seq x y z
N ALA A 1 -11.55 19.21 0.85
CA ALA A 1 -12.37 18.00 1.00
C ALA A 1 -11.96 16.87 0.06
N ALA A 2 -12.04 17.04 -1.28
CA ALA A 2 -11.76 15.96 -2.24
C ALA A 2 -10.34 15.35 -2.16
N ARG A 3 -9.31 16.17 -1.88
CA ARG A 3 -7.91 15.69 -1.72
C ARG A 3 -7.76 14.71 -0.55
N SER A 4 -8.39 14.96 0.59
CA SER A 4 -8.30 14.06 1.75
C SER A 4 -9.01 12.73 1.49
N GLY A 5 -10.13 12.75 0.76
CA GLY A 5 -10.86 11.54 0.40
C GLY A 5 -10.07 10.61 -0.52
N ILE A 6 -9.35 11.16 -1.51
CA ILE A 6 -8.54 10.35 -2.41
C ILE A 6 -7.35 9.69 -1.69
N PHE A 7 -6.68 10.40 -0.77
CA PHE A 7 -5.61 9.80 0.03
C PHE A 7 -6.14 8.67 0.93
N GLY A 8 -7.27 8.90 1.61
CA GLY A 8 -7.89 7.84 2.42
C GLY A 8 -8.27 6.61 1.60
N TYR A 9 -8.79 6.80 0.38
CA TYR A 9 -9.07 5.68 -0.52
C TYR A 9 -7.80 4.93 -0.95
N ILE A 10 -6.73 5.68 -1.28
CA ILE A 10 -5.46 5.11 -1.71
C ILE A 10 -4.86 4.23 -0.60
N GLU A 11 -4.78 4.74 0.62
CA GLU A 11 -4.14 4.03 1.74
C GLU A 11 -4.97 2.85 2.25
N VAL A 12 -6.27 3.05 2.43
CA VAL A 12 -7.13 2.04 3.07
C VAL A 12 -7.56 0.95 2.11
N PHE A 13 -7.76 1.27 0.83
CA PHE A 13 -8.34 0.33 -0.14
C PHE A 13 -7.42 -0.02 -1.29
N TYR A 14 -6.85 0.99 -1.97
CA TYR A 14 -6.11 0.76 -3.21
C TYR A 14 -4.78 0.05 -2.95
N ASN A 15 -3.95 0.59 -2.06
CA ASN A 15 -2.62 0.08 -1.74
C ASN A 15 -2.64 -1.31 -1.10
N ARG A 16 -3.77 -1.73 -0.50
CA ARG A 16 -3.93 -3.09 0.04
C ARG A 16 -4.28 -4.13 -1.03
N LYS A 17 -4.92 -3.71 -2.13
CA LYS A 17 -5.38 -4.62 -3.19
C LYS A 17 -4.44 -4.66 -4.39
N ARG A 18 -3.76 -3.56 -4.70
CA ARG A 18 -2.87 -3.47 -5.86
C ARG A 18 -1.62 -4.29 -5.62
N ARG A 19 -1.30 -5.22 -6.52
CA ARG A 19 -0.04 -5.96 -6.54
C ARG A 19 0.95 -5.27 -7.47
N HIS A 20 2.22 -5.19 -7.08
CA HIS A 20 3.25 -4.52 -7.86
C HIS A 20 4.39 -5.48 -8.20
N SER A 21 4.75 -5.61 -9.49
CA SER A 21 5.84 -6.52 -9.92
C SER A 21 7.19 -6.13 -9.32
N ALA A 22 7.45 -4.85 -9.12
CA ALA A 22 8.67 -4.38 -8.44
C ALA A 22 8.72 -4.69 -6.94
N ASN A 23 7.58 -5.07 -6.33
CA ASN A 23 7.52 -5.51 -4.93
C ASN A 23 7.39 -7.04 -4.87
N ASP A 24 8.01 -7.78 -5.80
CA ASP A 24 7.86 -9.24 -5.93
C ASP A 24 6.41 -9.72 -6.04
N GLY A 25 5.56 -8.87 -6.60
CA GLY A 25 4.14 -9.11 -6.72
C GLY A 25 3.37 -9.00 -5.41
N VAL A 26 3.89 -8.43 -4.32
CA VAL A 26 3.07 -8.12 -3.14
C VAL A 26 2.44 -6.74 -3.24
N SER A 27 1.49 -6.45 -2.35
CA SER A 27 0.93 -5.12 -2.23
C SER A 27 1.90 -4.13 -1.58
N PRO A 28 1.76 -2.81 -1.85
CA PRO A 28 2.51 -1.78 -1.13
C PRO A 28 2.46 -1.92 0.39
N VAL A 29 1.28 -2.22 0.96
CA VAL A 29 1.14 -2.39 2.41
C VAL A 29 1.91 -3.61 2.91
N GLU A 30 1.81 -4.76 2.25
CA GLU A 30 2.58 -5.95 2.63
C GLU A 30 4.09 -5.74 2.49
N PHE A 31 4.52 -4.93 1.53
CA PHE A 31 5.93 -4.60 1.37
C PHE A 31 6.44 -3.78 2.56
N GLU A 32 5.70 -2.74 2.97
CA GLU A 32 6.03 -1.92 4.14
C GLU A 32 6.00 -2.73 5.45
N GLU A 33 5.01 -3.62 5.62
CA GLU A 33 4.93 -4.53 6.78
C GLU A 33 6.14 -5.46 6.88
N LYS A 34 6.56 -6.05 5.75
CA LYS A 34 7.78 -6.88 5.71
C LYS A 34 9.04 -6.08 6.03
N ALA A 35 9.12 -4.85 5.52
CA ALA A 35 10.24 -3.96 5.81
C ALA A 35 10.29 -3.56 7.31
N ALA A 36 9.14 -3.32 7.93
CA ALA A 36 9.04 -2.98 9.35
C ALA A 36 9.43 -4.15 10.28
N VAL A 37 9.16 -5.40 9.88
CA VAL A 37 9.57 -6.60 10.64
C VAL A 37 11.08 -6.88 10.51
N ALA A 38 11.72 -6.41 9.44
CA ALA A 38 13.15 -6.61 9.19
C ALA A 38 14.05 -5.56 9.87
N ALA A 39 13.46 -4.47 10.38
CA ALA A 39 14.14 -3.38 11.09
C ALA A 39 14.23 -3.66 12.60
#